data_AF-A0A961W2U8-F1
#
_entry.id   AF-A0A961W2U8-F1
#
_cell.length_a   1.000
_cell.length_b   1.000
_cell.length_c   1.000
_cell.angle_alpha   90.00
_cell.angle_beta   90.00
_cell.angle_gamma   90.00
#
_symmetry.space_group_name_H-M   'P 1'
#
loop_
_entity.id
_entity.type
_entity.pdbx_description
1 polymer ?
#
loop_
_entity_poly.entity_id
_entity_poly.type
_entity_poly.pdbx_seq_one_letter_code
_entity_poly.pdbx_strand_id
1 'polypeptide(L)'
;PYALYARHILKLEAAPMIGEEPDARDRGSLVHAVSEALVKDGIDPSAPDAPEALRAVIARVFSRLDAFPALAATWSARLSALVPDLLDYEAGRIALGLTRHAEASGAMTIDIAGEPFRLRGRADRIDLHGDGRVDIIDFKTGKPPSRKQVEAGLAPQLPMEMAMVLDGAFEGIVAAAPGDLIHVQIGAGRGGFKEQAQPAGNLHDKVRGELEALIALMRQEGFAFAAQRRPAPRRFAGDYDHLARLSEWGMESDADETG
;
A
#
# COMPACT_ATOMS: atom_id res chain seq x y z
N PRO A 1 -2.11 -18.54 1.24
CA PRO A 1 -3.46 -18.98 0.79
C PRO A 1 -4.40 -19.27 1.96
N TYR A 2 -3.93 -20.00 2.98
CA TYR A 2 -4.73 -20.28 4.18
C TYR A 2 -5.09 -19.02 4.98
N ALA A 3 -4.19 -18.05 5.17
CA ALA A 3 -4.51 -16.78 5.84
C ALA A 3 -5.61 -15.97 5.11
N LEU A 4 -5.66 -16.02 3.77
CA LEU A 4 -6.74 -15.41 2.98
C LEU A 4 -8.06 -16.18 3.14
N TYR A 5 -8.00 -17.52 3.16
CA TYR A 5 -9.14 -18.38 3.44
C TYR A 5 -9.71 -18.12 4.84
N ALA A 6 -8.86 -18.11 5.87
CA ALA A 6 -9.25 -17.86 7.25
C ALA A 6 -9.86 -16.46 7.45
N ARG A 7 -9.23 -15.43 6.88
CA ARG A 7 -9.72 -14.06 7.03
C ARG A 7 -10.95 -13.75 6.17
N HIS A 8 -10.97 -14.17 4.91
CA HIS A 8 -12.00 -13.72 3.96
C HIS A 8 -13.09 -14.76 3.67
N ILE A 9 -12.83 -16.05 3.89
CA ILE A 9 -13.84 -17.11 3.75
C ILE A 9 -14.40 -17.51 5.13
N LEU A 10 -13.52 -17.75 6.13
CA LEU A 10 -13.96 -18.08 7.49
C LEU A 10 -14.29 -16.84 8.35
N LYS A 11 -13.97 -15.63 7.87
CA LYS A 11 -14.20 -14.34 8.57
C LYS A 11 -13.61 -14.29 9.98
N LEU A 12 -12.47 -14.96 10.19
CA LEU A 12 -11.74 -14.92 11.44
C LEU A 12 -10.86 -13.67 11.45
N GLU A 13 -11.21 -12.69 12.28
CA GLU A 13 -10.35 -11.54 12.58
C GLU A 13 -9.86 -11.64 14.02
N ALA A 14 -8.55 -11.43 14.23
CA ALA A 14 -8.03 -11.27 15.58
C ALA A 14 -8.68 -10.03 16.19
N ALA A 15 -9.32 -10.20 17.34
CA ALA A 15 -9.89 -9.06 18.06
C ALA A 15 -8.73 -8.17 18.55
N PRO A 16 -8.75 -6.85 18.26
CA PRO A 16 -7.76 -5.94 18.80
C PRO A 16 -7.87 -5.94 20.32
N MET A 17 -6.73 -5.98 21.02
CA MET A 17 -6.74 -5.88 22.48
C MET A 17 -7.12 -4.45 22.88
N ILE A 18 -8.03 -4.30 23.83
CA ILE A 18 -8.39 -2.98 24.36
C ILE A 18 -7.15 -2.37 25.01
N GLY A 19 -6.70 -1.22 24.50
CA GLY A 19 -5.52 -0.51 25.01
C GLY A 19 -4.20 -0.87 24.32
N GLU A 20 -4.24 -1.56 23.17
CA GLU A 20 -3.05 -1.79 22.36
C GLU A 20 -2.43 -0.46 21.87
N GLU A 21 -1.12 -0.33 22.05
CA GLU A 21 -0.39 0.86 21.63
C GLU A 21 -0.31 0.93 20.09
N PRO A 22 -0.49 2.12 19.47
CA PRO A 22 -0.44 2.25 18.02
C PRO A 22 0.87 1.74 17.43
N ASP A 23 0.79 1.04 16.31
CA ASP A 23 1.91 0.32 15.72
C ASP A 23 2.48 1.00 14.45
N ALA A 24 3.38 0.30 13.75
CA ALA A 24 3.95 0.81 12.50
C ALA A 24 2.91 0.98 11.37
N ARG A 25 1.84 0.19 11.36
CA ARG A 25 0.74 0.27 10.40
C ARG A 25 -0.12 1.51 10.67
N ASP A 26 -0.39 1.83 11.93
CA ASP A 26 -1.10 3.06 12.32
C ASP A 26 -0.31 4.29 11.90
N ARG A 27 1.01 4.29 12.14
CA ARG A 27 1.91 5.35 11.67
C ARG A 27 1.85 5.52 10.15
N GLY A 28 1.86 4.41 9.42
CA GLY A 28 1.71 4.42 7.96
C GLY A 28 0.41 5.12 7.56
N SER A 29 -0.72 4.68 8.13
CA SER A 29 -2.05 5.22 7.84
C SER A 29 -2.16 6.72 8.11
N LEU A 30 -1.52 7.23 9.17
CA LEU A 30 -1.46 8.67 9.45
C LEU A 30 -0.65 9.43 8.40
N VAL A 31 0.45 8.86 7.89
CA VAL A 31 1.23 9.49 6.83
C VAL A 31 0.44 9.56 5.53
N HIS A 32 -0.27 8.49 5.14
CA HIS A 32 -1.18 8.52 3.99
C HIS A 32 -2.26 9.61 4.16
N ALA A 33 -2.85 9.71 5.35
CA ALA A 33 -3.87 10.72 5.64
C ALA A 33 -3.34 12.17 5.59
N VAL A 34 -2.07 12.41 5.93
CA VAL A 34 -1.44 13.72 5.75
C VAL A 34 -1.24 14.04 4.27
N SER A 35 -0.70 13.10 3.48
CA SER A 35 -0.54 13.28 2.03
C SER A 35 -1.87 13.52 1.33
N GLU A 36 -2.92 12.80 1.74
CA GLU A 36 -4.28 12.99 1.26
C GLU A 36 -4.81 14.39 1.60
N ALA A 37 -4.70 14.79 2.88
CA ALA A 37 -5.20 16.07 3.36
C ALA A 37 -4.49 17.25 2.70
N LEU A 38 -3.18 17.16 2.42
CA LEU A 38 -2.43 18.19 1.67
C LEU A 38 -3.13 18.53 0.36
N VAL A 39 -3.62 17.52 -0.33
CA VAL A 39 -4.28 17.65 -1.64
C VAL A 39 -5.71 18.10 -1.49
N LYS A 40 -6.49 17.43 -0.63
CA LYS A 40 -7.92 17.72 -0.45
C LYS A 40 -8.16 19.11 0.16
N ASP A 41 -7.26 19.58 1.02
CA ASP A 41 -7.31 20.92 1.60
C ASP A 41 -6.80 22.00 0.63
N GLY A 42 -6.28 21.61 -0.54
CA GLY A 42 -5.84 22.55 -1.57
C GLY A 42 -4.61 23.36 -1.17
N ILE A 43 -3.72 22.80 -0.34
CA ILE A 43 -2.48 23.47 0.04
C ILE A 43 -1.62 23.65 -1.21
N ASP A 44 -1.31 24.90 -1.55
CA ASP A 44 -0.32 25.24 -2.56
C ASP A 44 1.08 25.09 -1.94
N PRO A 45 1.89 24.10 -2.36
CA PRO A 45 3.21 23.88 -1.79
C PRO A 45 4.20 25.00 -2.06
N SER A 46 3.91 25.89 -3.03
CA SER A 46 4.75 27.07 -3.33
C SER A 46 4.35 28.31 -2.52
N ALA A 47 3.25 28.25 -1.76
CA ALA A 47 2.79 29.39 -0.98
C ALA A 47 3.73 29.66 0.21
N PRO A 48 3.96 30.94 0.60
CA PRO A 48 4.84 31.27 1.73
C PRO A 48 4.43 30.64 3.06
N ASP A 49 3.13 30.39 3.25
CA ASP A 49 2.52 29.80 4.44
C ASP A 49 2.36 28.26 4.35
N ALA A 50 2.74 27.63 3.23
CA ALA A 50 2.61 26.19 3.03
C ALA A 50 3.28 25.34 4.15
N PRO A 51 4.46 25.69 4.68
CA PRO A 51 5.06 24.95 5.80
C PRO A 51 4.21 25.00 7.07
N GLU A 52 3.57 26.12 7.37
CA GLU A 52 2.70 26.26 8.54
C GLU A 52 1.39 25.51 8.33
N ALA A 53 0.76 25.68 7.16
CA ALA A 53 -0.46 24.97 6.78
C ALA A 53 -0.29 23.45 6.84
N LEU A 54 0.81 22.92 6.30
CA LEU A 54 1.08 21.49 6.34
C LEU A 54 1.38 20.99 7.77
N ARG A 55 2.07 21.76 8.61
CA ARG A 55 2.24 21.41 10.04
C ARG A 55 0.91 21.39 10.78
N ALA A 56 -0.02 22.29 10.46
CA ALA A 56 -1.36 22.28 11.02
C ALA A 56 -2.14 21.01 10.58
N VAL A 57 -2.02 20.60 9.32
CA VAL A 57 -2.57 19.31 8.83
C VAL A 57 -1.97 18.14 9.59
N ILE A 58 -0.65 18.11 9.78
CA ILE A 58 0.02 17.06 10.56
C ILE A 58 -0.55 17.02 11.98
N ALA A 59 -0.63 18.16 12.68
CA ALA A 59 -1.18 18.22 14.03
C ALA A 59 -2.63 17.70 14.09
N ARG A 60 -3.47 18.11 13.14
CA ARG A 60 -4.87 17.67 13.03
C ARG A 60 -5.01 16.18 12.73
N VAL A 61 -4.16 15.61 11.88
CA VAL A 61 -4.20 14.17 11.57
C VAL A 61 -3.71 13.35 12.76
N PHE A 62 -2.64 13.79 13.43
CA PHE A 62 -2.07 13.09 14.58
C PHE A 62 -2.89 13.24 15.86
N SER A 63 -3.83 14.19 15.94
CA SER A 63 -4.78 14.28 17.06
C SER A 63 -5.72 13.07 17.14
N ARG A 64 -5.77 12.21 16.12
CA ARG A 64 -6.44 10.90 16.16
C ARG A 64 -5.82 9.93 17.16
N LEU A 65 -4.60 10.21 17.64
CA LEU A 65 -3.89 9.46 18.68
C LEU A 65 -3.89 10.21 20.03
N ASP A 66 -4.95 10.95 20.34
CA ASP A 66 -5.10 11.72 21.58
C ASP A 66 -4.95 10.85 22.85
N ALA A 67 -5.35 9.58 22.79
CA ALA A 67 -5.12 8.58 23.84
C ALA A 67 -3.63 8.25 24.07
N PHE A 68 -2.74 8.57 23.12
CA PHE A 68 -1.30 8.27 23.15
C PHE A 68 -0.45 9.53 22.87
N PRO A 69 -0.53 10.58 23.71
CA PRO A 69 -0.01 11.91 23.39
C PRO A 69 1.52 11.94 23.21
N ALA A 70 2.28 11.14 23.98
CA ALA A 70 3.73 11.06 23.83
C ALA A 70 4.15 10.43 22.49
N LEU A 71 3.42 9.40 22.05
CA LEU A 71 3.64 8.73 20.77
C LEU A 71 3.26 9.66 19.61
N ALA A 72 2.09 10.30 19.70
CA ALA A 72 1.61 11.28 18.74
C ALA A 72 2.59 12.44 18.58
N ALA A 73 3.11 13.00 19.68
CA ALA A 73 4.12 14.05 19.66
C ALA A 73 5.42 13.59 18.99
N THR A 74 5.89 12.38 19.30
CA THR A 74 7.12 11.82 18.71
C THR A 74 6.99 11.63 17.21
N TRP A 75 5.89 11.04 16.74
CA TRP A 75 5.71 10.76 15.32
C TRP A 75 5.37 12.01 14.51
N SER A 76 4.52 12.90 15.04
CA SER A 76 4.20 14.18 14.39
C SER A 76 5.44 15.08 14.29
N ALA A 77 6.31 15.11 15.31
CA ALA A 77 7.57 15.85 15.23
C ALA A 77 8.51 15.31 14.15
N ARG A 78 8.61 13.98 14.02
CA ARG A 78 9.41 13.34 12.95
C ARG A 78 8.88 13.66 11.57
N LEU A 79 7.56 13.61 11.36
CA LEU A 79 6.96 13.98 10.07
C LEU A 79 7.08 15.49 9.81
N SER A 80 6.92 16.31 10.85
CA SER A 80 7.08 17.76 10.77
C SER A 80 8.50 18.17 10.35
N ALA A 81 9.52 17.40 10.71
CA ALA A 81 10.88 17.64 10.26
C ALA A 81 11.04 17.46 8.73
N LEU A 82 10.17 16.66 8.10
CA LEU A 82 10.16 16.35 6.67
C LEU A 82 9.22 17.26 5.85
N VAL A 83 8.60 18.27 6.47
CA VAL A 83 7.72 19.23 5.79
C VAL A 83 8.41 19.89 4.59
N PRO A 84 9.67 20.39 4.69
CA PRO A 84 10.35 20.96 3.54
C PRO A 84 10.47 19.98 2.37
N ASP A 85 10.92 18.74 2.63
CA ASP A 85 11.09 17.72 1.58
C ASP A 85 9.75 17.34 0.91
N LEU A 86 8.67 17.24 1.71
CA LEU A 86 7.34 16.93 1.17
C LEU A 86 6.80 18.08 0.31
N LEU A 87 7.01 19.32 0.72
CA LEU A 87 6.59 20.49 -0.07
C LEU A 87 7.41 20.62 -1.36
N ASP A 88 8.72 20.40 -1.29
CA ASP A 88 9.59 20.40 -2.49
C ASP A 88 9.16 19.31 -3.48
N TYR A 89 8.85 18.11 -2.98
CA TYR A 89 8.29 17.03 -3.79
C TYR A 89 6.96 17.45 -4.46
N GLU A 90 6.00 17.94 -3.69
CA GLU A 90 4.69 18.35 -4.22
C GLU A 90 4.78 19.54 -5.17
N ALA A 91 5.67 20.51 -4.92
CA ALA A 91 5.93 21.62 -5.83
C ALA A 91 6.50 21.12 -7.17
N GLY A 92 7.42 20.15 -7.13
CA GLY A 92 7.93 19.46 -8.31
C GLY A 92 6.81 18.77 -9.11
N ARG A 93 5.87 18.09 -8.43
CA ARG A 93 4.70 17.47 -9.09
C ARG A 93 3.76 18.50 -9.72
N ILE A 94 3.49 19.62 -9.04
CA ILE A 94 2.64 20.69 -9.58
C ILE A 94 3.30 21.37 -10.79
N ALA A 95 4.62 21.54 -10.78
CA ALA A 95 5.36 22.12 -11.90
C ALA A 95 5.25 21.28 -13.19
N LEU A 96 4.93 19.99 -13.07
CA LEU A 96 4.63 19.11 -14.22
C LEU A 96 3.21 19.30 -14.78
N GLY A 97 2.38 20.15 -14.18
CA GLY A 97 1.02 20.45 -14.64
C GLY A 97 0.04 19.29 -14.42
N LEU A 98 0.26 18.46 -13.40
CA LEU A 98 -0.51 17.25 -13.15
C LEU A 98 -1.83 17.55 -12.44
N THR A 99 -2.89 16.82 -12.82
CA THR A 99 -4.10 16.74 -12.01
C THR A 99 -3.94 15.64 -10.97
N ARG A 100 -4.12 16.03 -9.72
CA ARG A 100 -3.69 15.31 -8.53
C ARG A 100 -4.91 14.69 -7.83
N HIS A 101 -5.10 13.37 -7.91
CA HIS A 101 -6.23 12.67 -7.27
C HIS A 101 -5.75 11.89 -6.04
N ALA A 102 -6.17 12.28 -4.84
CA ALA A 102 -5.80 11.62 -3.59
C ALA A 102 -6.91 10.68 -3.09
N GLU A 103 -6.51 9.53 -2.53
CA GLU A 103 -7.39 8.51 -1.96
C GLU A 103 -8.49 8.05 -2.94
N ALA A 104 -8.13 7.90 -4.22
CA ALA A 104 -9.06 7.53 -5.26
C ALA A 104 -9.51 6.07 -5.07
N SER A 105 -10.82 5.84 -4.95
CA SER A 105 -11.40 4.51 -4.84
C SER A 105 -11.94 4.05 -6.18
N GLY A 106 -11.73 2.78 -6.50
CA GLY A 106 -12.15 2.20 -7.77
C GLY A 106 -12.61 0.76 -7.66
N ALA A 107 -13.39 0.34 -8.64
CA ALA A 107 -13.84 -1.04 -8.75
C ALA A 107 -14.02 -1.44 -10.22
N MET A 108 -13.62 -2.66 -10.55
CA MET A 108 -13.88 -3.26 -11.86
C MET A 108 -14.35 -4.70 -11.70
N THR A 109 -15.07 -5.18 -12.70
CA THR A 109 -15.49 -6.58 -12.79
C THR A 109 -14.73 -7.23 -13.93
N ILE A 110 -14.02 -8.30 -13.62
CA ILE A 110 -13.26 -9.11 -14.57
C ILE A 110 -14.05 -10.40 -14.78
N ASP A 111 -14.30 -10.78 -16.03
CA ASP A 111 -14.79 -12.14 -16.33
C ASP A 111 -13.62 -13.11 -16.27
N ILE A 112 -13.69 -14.10 -15.39
CA ILE A 112 -12.62 -15.11 -15.26
C ILE A 112 -13.27 -16.48 -15.36
N ALA A 113 -13.06 -17.16 -16.50
CA ALA A 113 -13.64 -18.46 -16.81
C ALA A 113 -15.18 -18.49 -16.79
N GLY A 114 -15.84 -17.43 -17.27
CA GLY A 114 -17.30 -17.34 -17.35
C GLY A 114 -17.99 -16.95 -16.05
N GLU A 115 -17.22 -16.62 -15.01
CA GLU A 115 -17.73 -16.12 -13.73
C GLU A 115 -17.17 -14.73 -13.42
N PRO A 116 -18.02 -13.77 -13.01
CA PRO A 116 -17.56 -12.44 -12.65
C PRO A 116 -16.70 -12.47 -11.39
N PHE A 117 -15.62 -11.69 -11.40
CA PHE A 117 -14.77 -11.42 -10.25
C PHE A 117 -14.69 -9.92 -10.05
N ARG A 118 -15.14 -9.44 -8.88
CA ARG A 118 -15.13 -8.01 -8.56
C ARG A 118 -13.85 -7.65 -7.84
N LEU A 119 -13.00 -6.86 -8.50
CA LEU A 119 -11.83 -6.23 -7.89
C LEU A 119 -12.21 -4.83 -7.39
N ARG A 120 -11.74 -4.50 -6.18
CA ARG A 120 -11.84 -3.16 -5.61
C ARG A 120 -10.47 -2.74 -5.11
N GLY A 121 -10.18 -1.46 -5.20
CA GLY A 121 -8.91 -0.89 -4.81
C GLY A 121 -9.08 0.56 -4.39
N ARG A 122 -8.07 1.05 -3.67
CA ARG A 122 -7.94 2.46 -3.32
C ARG A 122 -6.48 2.82 -3.52
N ALA A 123 -6.21 3.70 -4.47
CA ALA A 123 -4.88 4.24 -4.69
C ALA A 123 -4.67 5.40 -3.73
N ASP A 124 -3.49 5.47 -3.11
CA ASP A 124 -3.12 6.62 -2.29
C ASP A 124 -3.15 7.91 -3.13
N ARG A 125 -2.57 7.81 -4.32
CA ARG A 125 -2.43 8.94 -5.23
C ARG A 125 -2.35 8.49 -6.68
N ILE A 126 -3.16 9.13 -7.51
CA ILE A 126 -3.15 9.05 -8.97
C ILE A 126 -2.86 10.44 -9.52
N ASP A 127 -1.77 10.59 -10.26
CA ASP A 127 -1.42 11.84 -10.93
C ASP A 127 -1.65 11.71 -12.43
N LEU A 128 -2.58 12.51 -12.97
CA LEU A 128 -2.93 12.54 -14.38
C LEU A 128 -2.18 13.67 -15.10
N HIS A 129 -1.41 13.31 -16.12
CA HIS A 129 -0.69 14.23 -16.99
C HIS A 129 -1.64 14.84 -18.02
N GLY A 130 -1.30 16.03 -18.53
CA GLY A 130 -2.10 16.71 -19.56
C GLY A 130 -2.20 15.96 -20.89
N ASP A 131 -1.31 14.99 -21.15
CA ASP A 131 -1.36 14.11 -22.32
C ASP A 131 -2.09 12.78 -22.06
N GLY A 132 -2.70 12.63 -20.88
CA GLY A 132 -3.45 11.43 -20.49
C GLY A 132 -2.59 10.30 -19.92
N ARG A 133 -1.27 10.46 -19.78
CA ARG A 133 -0.46 9.51 -18.99
C ARG A 133 -0.83 9.60 -17.52
N VAL A 134 -0.65 8.50 -16.79
CA VAL A 134 -0.97 8.46 -15.36
C VAL A 134 0.16 7.85 -14.54
N ASP A 135 0.53 8.50 -13.44
CA ASP A 135 1.44 7.93 -12.44
C ASP A 135 0.64 7.43 -11.24
N ILE A 136 1.06 6.30 -10.68
CA ILE A 136 0.52 5.78 -9.42
C ILE A 136 1.58 5.95 -8.35
N ILE A 137 1.22 6.65 -7.27
CA ILE A 137 2.11 6.96 -6.16
C ILE A 137 1.59 6.30 -4.88
N ASP A 138 2.49 5.69 -4.12
CA ASP A 138 2.21 5.17 -2.79
C ASP A 138 3.25 5.69 -1.77
N PHE A 139 2.76 6.17 -0.63
CA PHE A 139 3.59 6.75 0.43
C PHE A 139 3.90 5.70 1.49
N LYS A 140 5.17 5.46 1.82
CA LYS A 140 5.56 4.45 2.82
C LYS A 140 6.43 5.03 3.92
N THR A 141 6.16 4.61 5.16
CA THR A 141 7.08 4.87 6.29
C THR A 141 8.15 3.79 6.46
N GLY A 142 7.98 2.66 5.77
CA GLY A 142 8.93 1.55 5.71
C GLY A 142 9.74 1.53 4.41
N LYS A 143 10.60 0.53 4.25
CA LYS A 143 11.36 0.35 3.02
C LYS A 143 10.42 -0.04 1.87
N PRO A 144 10.39 0.69 0.74
CA PRO A 144 9.60 0.30 -0.41
C PRO A 144 10.15 -0.97 -1.08
N PRO A 145 9.32 -1.70 -1.84
CA PRO A 145 9.79 -2.84 -2.61
C PRO A 145 10.82 -2.38 -3.65
N SER A 146 11.86 -3.18 -3.86
CA SER A 146 12.82 -2.92 -4.93
C SER A 146 12.18 -3.13 -6.31
N ARG A 147 12.74 -2.49 -7.34
CA ARG A 147 12.32 -2.67 -8.74
C ARG A 147 12.23 -4.14 -9.14
N LYS A 148 13.24 -4.94 -8.79
CA LYS A 148 13.26 -6.39 -9.04
C LYS A 148 12.09 -7.13 -8.37
N GLN A 149 11.66 -6.70 -7.18
CA GLN A 149 10.51 -7.31 -6.49
C GLN A 149 9.19 -6.94 -7.19
N VAL A 150 9.06 -5.69 -7.64
CA VAL A 150 7.88 -5.25 -8.42
C VAL A 150 7.81 -6.02 -9.74
N GLU A 151 8.93 -6.08 -10.49
CA GLU A 151 9.02 -6.83 -11.76
C GLU A 151 8.76 -8.33 -11.59
N ALA A 152 9.11 -8.91 -10.44
CA ALA A 152 8.83 -10.31 -10.09
C ALA A 152 7.38 -10.56 -9.60
N GLY A 153 6.52 -9.54 -9.57
CA GLY A 153 5.13 -9.66 -9.10
C GLY A 153 5.00 -9.86 -7.58
N LEU A 154 6.06 -9.60 -6.80
CA LEU A 154 6.04 -9.73 -5.33
C LEU A 154 5.42 -8.52 -4.62
N ALA A 155 5.28 -7.40 -5.34
CA ALA A 155 4.60 -6.19 -4.89
C ALA A 155 3.59 -5.75 -5.96
N PRO A 156 2.44 -6.43 -6.07
CA PRO A 156 1.49 -6.23 -7.18
C PRO A 156 0.62 -4.98 -7.03
N GLN A 157 0.69 -4.25 -5.90
CA GLN A 157 -0.22 -3.15 -5.58
C GLN A 157 -0.23 -2.06 -6.66
N LEU A 158 0.88 -1.34 -6.87
CA LEU A 158 0.90 -0.26 -7.88
C LEU A 158 0.66 -0.75 -9.32
N PRO A 159 1.23 -1.87 -9.78
CA PRO A 159 0.87 -2.42 -11.10
C PRO A 159 -0.62 -2.75 -11.25
N MET A 160 -1.27 -3.24 -10.20
CA MET A 160 -2.70 -3.55 -10.22
C MET A 160 -3.56 -2.27 -10.20
N GLU A 161 -3.18 -1.27 -9.41
CA GLU A 161 -3.84 0.06 -9.44
C GLU A 161 -3.67 0.72 -10.81
N MET A 162 -2.51 0.58 -11.45
CA MET A 162 -2.28 1.00 -12.83
C MET A 162 -3.22 0.27 -13.80
N ALA A 163 -3.35 -1.06 -13.68
CA ALA A 163 -4.27 -1.83 -14.50
C ALA A 163 -5.73 -1.36 -14.32
N MET A 164 -6.12 -1.07 -13.08
CA MET A 164 -7.45 -0.58 -12.75
C MET A 164 -7.73 0.81 -13.32
N VAL A 165 -6.77 1.75 -13.28
CA VAL A 165 -6.99 3.10 -13.82
C VAL A 165 -7.06 3.13 -15.34
N LEU A 166 -6.27 2.28 -16.02
CA LEU A 166 -6.34 2.14 -17.47
C LEU A 166 -7.66 1.51 -17.94
N ASP A 167 -8.29 0.67 -17.11
CA ASP A 167 -9.63 0.11 -17.37
C ASP A 167 -10.77 1.07 -17.00
N GLY A 168 -10.47 2.29 -16.52
CA GLY A 168 -11.49 3.25 -16.10
C GLY A 168 -12.20 2.87 -14.80
N ALA A 169 -11.54 2.11 -13.91
CA ALA A 169 -12.13 1.66 -12.65
C ALA A 169 -12.29 2.77 -11.60
N PHE A 170 -11.61 3.92 -11.77
CA PHE A 170 -11.65 5.06 -10.87
C PHE A 170 -12.50 6.18 -11.47
N GLU A 171 -13.50 6.64 -10.73
CA GLU A 171 -14.44 7.66 -11.20
C GLU A 171 -13.73 9.01 -11.43
N GLY A 172 -14.04 9.66 -12.55
CA GLY A 172 -13.50 10.98 -12.89
C GLY A 172 -12.04 10.98 -13.38
N ILE A 173 -11.44 9.80 -13.59
CA ILE A 173 -10.07 9.66 -14.11
C ILE A 173 -10.11 8.92 -15.44
N VAL A 174 -9.72 9.59 -16.51
CA VAL A 174 -9.62 9.01 -17.85
C VAL A 174 -8.15 8.93 -18.23
N ALA A 175 -7.54 7.77 -17.98
CA ALA A 175 -6.15 7.51 -18.35
C ALA A 175 -6.07 6.99 -19.80
N ALA A 176 -5.13 7.54 -20.57
CA ALA A 176 -4.85 7.12 -21.94
C ALA A 176 -3.64 6.17 -22.02
N ALA A 177 -2.66 6.33 -21.12
CA ALA A 177 -1.44 5.53 -21.14
C ALA A 177 -0.82 5.42 -19.74
N PRO A 178 -0.05 4.35 -19.46
CA PRO A 178 0.69 4.22 -18.22
C PRO A 178 1.89 5.19 -18.18
N GLY A 179 2.10 5.82 -17.03
CA GLY A 179 3.32 6.52 -16.65
C GLY A 179 4.16 5.69 -15.69
N ASP A 180 4.56 6.29 -14.57
CA ASP A 180 5.44 5.70 -13.57
C ASP A 180 4.68 5.07 -12.39
N LEU A 181 5.30 4.05 -11.80
CA LEU A 181 4.96 3.49 -10.50
C LEU A 181 5.96 4.06 -9.49
N ILE A 182 5.46 4.85 -8.54
CA ILE A 182 6.29 5.68 -7.67
C ILE A 182 6.05 5.27 -6.21
N HIS A 183 7.11 4.94 -5.50
CA HIS A 183 7.07 4.83 -4.05
C HIS A 183 7.78 6.01 -3.42
N VAL A 184 7.11 6.72 -2.52
CA VAL A 184 7.68 7.82 -1.74
C VAL A 184 7.93 7.33 -0.32
N GLN A 185 9.20 7.12 0.02
CA GLN A 185 9.61 6.73 1.36
C GLN A 185 9.79 7.95 2.26
N ILE A 186 8.93 8.05 3.27
CA ILE A 186 8.96 9.08 4.31
C ILE A 186 9.61 8.51 5.57
N GLY A 187 10.69 9.13 6.04
CA GLY A 187 11.44 8.68 7.22
C GLY A 187 12.54 7.66 6.93
N ALA A 188 13.11 7.65 5.73
CA ALA A 188 14.21 6.78 5.33
C ALA A 188 15.46 6.97 6.22
N GLY A 189 16.05 5.88 6.74
CA GLY A 189 17.25 5.96 7.56
C GLY A 189 17.03 6.78 8.85
N ARG A 190 17.75 7.91 9.00
CA ARG A 190 17.61 8.83 10.15
C ARG A 190 16.54 9.92 9.92
N GLY A 191 15.44 9.57 9.24
CA GLY A 191 14.36 10.52 8.98
C GLY A 191 14.50 11.30 7.67
N GLY A 192 14.95 10.66 6.60
CA GLY A 192 15.04 11.25 5.26
C GLY A 192 13.82 11.02 4.38
N PHE A 193 13.81 11.66 3.22
CA PHE A 193 12.80 11.53 2.18
C PHE A 193 13.43 10.88 0.94
N LYS A 194 12.76 9.89 0.33
CA LYS A 194 13.30 9.23 -0.87
C LYS A 194 12.19 8.82 -1.83
N GLU A 195 12.32 9.27 -3.06
CA GLU A 195 11.50 8.79 -4.17
C GLU A 195 12.15 7.58 -4.86
N GLN A 196 11.33 6.61 -5.24
CA GLN A 196 11.69 5.51 -6.12
C GLN A 196 10.63 5.37 -7.22
N ALA A 197 10.93 5.92 -8.39
CA ALA A 197 10.12 5.80 -9.59
C ALA A 197 10.64 4.69 -10.52
N GLN A 198 9.71 4.04 -11.21
CA GLN A 198 10.01 3.17 -12.35
C GLN A 198 8.87 3.24 -13.37
N PRO A 199 9.16 3.16 -14.68
CA PRO A 199 8.11 3.04 -15.68
C PRO A 199 7.24 1.82 -15.41
N ALA A 200 5.91 1.98 -15.52
CA ALA A 200 5.00 0.85 -15.39
C ALA A 200 5.22 -0.19 -16.51
N GLY A 201 5.61 0.25 -17.72
CA GLY A 201 5.84 -0.63 -18.87
C GLY A 201 4.65 -1.56 -19.09
N ASN A 202 4.88 -2.86 -19.18
CA ASN A 202 3.84 -3.89 -19.27
C ASN A 202 3.53 -4.59 -17.93
N LEU A 203 3.97 -4.03 -16.80
CA LEU A 203 3.79 -4.66 -15.49
C LEU A 203 2.31 -4.77 -15.11
N HIS A 204 1.48 -3.80 -15.51
CA HIS A 204 0.05 -3.81 -15.26
C HIS A 204 -0.65 -4.99 -15.95
N ASP A 205 -0.34 -5.24 -17.23
CA ASP A 205 -0.83 -6.41 -17.97
C ASP A 205 -0.35 -7.73 -17.37
N LYS A 206 0.94 -7.78 -17.01
CA LYS A 206 1.54 -8.98 -16.40
C LYS A 206 0.84 -9.35 -15.09
N VAL A 207 0.71 -8.38 -14.17
CA VAL A 207 0.13 -8.64 -12.85
C VAL A 207 -1.37 -8.93 -12.96
N ARG A 208 -2.09 -8.29 -13.90
CA ARG A 208 -3.47 -8.66 -14.23
C ARG A 208 -3.58 -10.12 -14.69
N GLY A 209 -2.79 -10.53 -15.67
CA GLY A 209 -2.79 -11.90 -16.18
C GLY A 209 -2.43 -12.93 -15.10
N GLU A 210 -1.46 -12.62 -14.24
CA GLU A 210 -1.11 -13.47 -13.09
C GLU A 210 -2.26 -13.59 -12.08
N LEU A 211 -3.00 -12.50 -11.82
CA LEU A 211 -4.18 -12.51 -10.95
C LEU A 211 -5.31 -13.36 -11.57
N GLU A 212 -5.62 -13.14 -12.84
CA GLU A 212 -6.66 -13.88 -13.56
C GLU A 212 -6.36 -15.39 -13.59
N ALA A 213 -5.11 -15.77 -13.92
CA ALA A 213 -4.67 -17.15 -13.90
C ALA A 213 -4.76 -17.78 -12.50
N LEU A 214 -4.40 -17.02 -11.45
CA LEU A 214 -4.51 -17.49 -10.07
C LEU A 214 -5.97 -17.72 -9.66
N ILE A 215 -6.88 -16.78 -9.99
CA ILE A 215 -8.30 -16.90 -9.68
C ILE A 215 -8.92 -18.06 -10.45
N ALA A 216 -8.63 -18.19 -11.74
CA ALA A 216 -9.11 -19.31 -12.57
C ALA A 216 -8.66 -20.66 -11.98
N LEU A 217 -7.40 -20.75 -11.53
CA LEU A 217 -6.88 -21.95 -10.89
C LEU A 217 -7.59 -22.22 -9.54
N MET A 218 -7.85 -21.19 -8.74
CA MET A 218 -8.56 -21.31 -7.47
C MET A 218 -10.03 -21.73 -7.62
N ARG A 219 -10.65 -21.48 -8.77
CA ARG A 219 -12.02 -21.89 -9.09
C ARG A 219 -12.15 -23.36 -9.52
N GLN A 220 -11.04 -24.04 -9.81
CA GLN A 220 -11.08 -25.46 -10.19
C GLN A 220 -11.52 -26.33 -9.00
N GLU A 221 -12.41 -27.29 -9.27
CA GLU A 221 -12.81 -28.28 -8.26
C GLU A 221 -11.58 -29.04 -7.72
N GLY A 222 -11.51 -29.20 -6.39
CA GLY A 222 -10.38 -29.88 -5.74
C GLY A 222 -9.14 -29.01 -5.51
N PHE A 223 -9.19 -27.69 -5.77
CA PHE A 223 -8.07 -26.80 -5.45
C PHE A 223 -7.78 -26.76 -3.94
N ALA A 224 -6.64 -27.33 -3.54
CA ALA A 224 -6.18 -27.30 -2.15
C ALA A 224 -5.51 -25.96 -1.80
N PHE A 225 -6.02 -25.28 -0.77
CA PHE A 225 -5.45 -24.03 -0.23
C PHE A 225 -4.24 -24.32 0.67
N ALA A 226 -3.11 -24.73 0.08
CA ALA A 226 -1.86 -24.97 0.81
C ALA A 226 -1.41 -23.73 1.64
N ALA A 227 -0.83 -23.95 2.82
CA ALA A 227 -0.43 -22.89 3.75
C ALA A 227 0.49 -21.83 3.11
N GLN A 228 1.44 -22.26 2.27
CA GLN A 228 2.31 -21.38 1.47
C GLN A 228 2.46 -21.92 0.03
N ARG A 229 2.32 -21.06 -0.98
CA ARG A 229 2.53 -21.42 -2.42
C ARG A 229 3.77 -20.76 -3.04
N ARG A 230 4.29 -19.69 -2.43
CA ARG A 230 5.59 -19.08 -2.76
C ARG A 230 6.29 -18.75 -1.43
N PRO A 231 7.36 -19.47 -1.05
CA PRO A 231 8.11 -19.16 0.17
C PRO A 231 8.88 -17.86 -0.04
N ALA A 232 8.57 -16.84 0.75
CA ALA A 232 9.52 -15.77 1.05
C ALA A 232 10.03 -16.01 2.47
N PRO A 233 11.33 -15.88 2.76
CA PRO A 233 11.83 -16.07 4.12
C PRO A 233 11.15 -15.08 5.06
N ARG A 234 10.40 -15.60 6.04
CA ARG A 234 9.77 -14.82 7.11
C ARG A 234 10.58 -14.96 8.39
N ARG A 235 10.73 -13.86 9.12
CA ARG A 235 11.41 -13.79 10.42
C ARG A 235 10.47 -14.05 11.60
N PHE A 236 9.16 -14.11 11.38
CA PHE A 236 8.13 -14.27 12.41
C PHE A 236 6.95 -15.12 11.90
N ALA A 237 6.35 -15.89 12.80
CA ALA A 237 5.12 -16.65 12.58
C ALA A 237 3.94 -15.70 12.30
N GLY A 238 3.06 -16.07 11.37
CA GLY A 238 1.85 -15.33 11.05
C GLY A 238 0.68 -15.68 11.97
N ASP A 239 -0.27 -14.77 12.09
CA ASP A 239 -1.45 -14.85 12.98
C ASP A 239 -2.37 -16.06 12.73
N TYR A 240 -2.18 -16.80 11.63
CA TYR A 240 -2.96 -17.98 11.29
C TYR A 240 -2.12 -19.26 11.27
N ASP A 241 -0.84 -19.20 11.62
CA ASP A 241 0.07 -20.35 11.56
C ASP A 241 -0.33 -21.45 12.57
N HIS A 242 -0.92 -21.06 13.71
CA HIS A 242 -1.53 -21.97 14.67
C HIS A 242 -2.80 -22.64 14.13
N LEU A 243 -3.61 -21.91 13.34
CA LEU A 243 -4.77 -22.48 12.64
C LEU A 243 -4.37 -23.32 11.42
N ALA A 244 -3.17 -23.10 10.87
CA ALA A 244 -2.63 -23.84 9.74
C ALA A 244 -1.98 -25.18 10.17
N ARG A 245 -2.03 -25.53 11.46
CA ARG A 245 -1.47 -26.78 12.04
C ARG A 245 -0.02 -27.03 11.63
N LEU A 246 0.77 -25.98 11.46
CA LEU A 246 2.20 -26.09 11.09
C LEU A 246 3.00 -26.88 12.14
N SER A 247 2.61 -26.82 13.42
CA SER A 247 3.21 -27.60 14.52
C SER A 247 2.86 -29.09 14.50
N GLU A 248 1.80 -29.52 13.79
CA GLU A 248 1.46 -30.96 13.71
C GLU A 248 2.17 -31.67 12.54
N TRP A 249 2.80 -30.93 11.62
CA TRP A 249 3.46 -31.47 10.42
C TRP A 249 4.93 -31.08 10.28
N GLY A 250 5.43 -30.12 11.07
CA GLY A 250 6.86 -29.98 11.30
C GLY A 250 7.24 -30.97 12.39
N MET A 251 7.90 -32.07 12.02
CA MET A 251 8.53 -32.96 13.00
C MET A 251 9.43 -32.12 13.91
N GLU A 252 8.99 -31.90 15.15
CA GLU A 252 9.88 -31.78 16.29
C GLU A 252 10.68 -33.08 16.34
N SER A 253 11.88 -33.07 15.77
CA SER A 253 12.92 -33.96 16.26
C SER A 253 13.46 -33.33 17.53
N ASP A 254 12.80 -33.61 18.65
CA ASP A 254 13.45 -33.60 19.95
C ASP A 254 14.63 -34.56 19.87
N ALA A 255 15.84 -34.00 19.84
CA ALA A 255 17.04 -34.73 20.20
C ALA A 255 17.38 -34.31 21.63
N ASP A 256 16.96 -35.17 22.57
CA ASP A 256 17.36 -35.16 23.96
C ASP A 256 18.89 -35.00 24.10
N GLU A 257 19.33 -33.92 24.74
CA GLU A 257 20.63 -33.87 25.40
C GLU A 257 20.46 -34.27 26.88
N THR A 258 20.66 -35.57 27.16
CA THR A 258 21.14 -36.03 28.46
C THR A 258 22.37 -36.90 28.25
N GLY A 259 23.53 -36.39 28.68
CA GLY A 259 24.81 -37.07 28.68
C GLY A 259 25.94 -36.14 29.08
#